data_AF-A0A101XLJ6-F1
#
_entry.id   AF-A0A101XLJ6-F1
#
_cell.length_a   1.000
_cell.length_b   1.000
_cell.length_c   1.000
_cell.angle_alpha   90.00
_cell.angle_beta   90.00
_cell.angle_gamma   90.00
#
_symmetry.space_group_name_H-M   'P 1'
#
loop_
_entity.id
_entity.type
_entity.pdbx_description
1 polymer ?
#
loop_
_entity_poly.entity_id
_entity_poly.type
_entity_poly.pdbx_seq_one_letter_code
_entity_poly.pdbx_strand_id
1 'polypeptide(L)' 'MPKMMKGDYEPGFRAAHLKKDLRYALETANKLGVPLPGTAITLELYNALVAKGLGDKGTQALLRLYHELSGIKE' A
#
# COMPACT_ATOMS: atom_id res chain seq x y z
N MET A 1 2.22 -14.11 -3.42
CA MET A 1 0.88 -14.74 -3.41
C MET A 1 0.62 -15.76 -2.30
N PRO A 2 1.58 -16.61 -1.83
CA PRO A 2 1.27 -17.62 -0.82
C PRO A 2 0.69 -17.08 0.50
N LYS A 3 1.14 -15.90 0.95
CA LYS A 3 0.65 -15.25 2.18
C LYS A 3 -0.76 -14.65 2.03
N MET A 4 -1.00 -13.92 0.94
CA MET A 4 -2.31 -13.32 0.62
C MET A 4 -3.43 -14.36 0.58
N MET A 5 -3.21 -15.47 -0.11
CA MET A 5 -4.19 -16.55 -0.23
C MET A 5 -4.48 -17.26 1.09
N LYS A 6 -3.60 -17.12 2.08
CA LYS A 6 -3.74 -17.69 3.43
C LYS A 6 -4.27 -16.68 4.46
N GLY A 7 -4.56 -15.45 4.05
CA GLY A 7 -4.90 -14.37 4.98
C GLY A 7 -3.76 -13.97 5.93
N ASP A 8 -2.51 -14.32 5.58
CA ASP A 8 -1.33 -13.96 6.38
C ASP A 8 -0.86 -12.54 6.02
N TYR A 9 -1.13 -11.61 6.93
CA TYR A 9 -0.75 -10.21 6.83
C TYR A 9 0.51 -9.86 7.62
N GLU A 10 1.25 -10.84 8.14
CA GLU A 10 2.49 -10.57 8.86
C GLU A 10 3.58 -10.06 7.91
N PRO A 11 4.33 -9.03 8.34
CA PRO A 11 5.18 -8.27 7.45
C PRO A 11 6.44 -9.07 7.05
N GLY A 12 6.63 -9.25 5.74
CA GLY A 12 7.99 -9.32 5.17
C GLY A 12 8.55 -7.91 4.94
N PHE A 13 7.67 -6.96 4.61
CA PHE A 13 7.95 -5.52 4.52
C PHE A 13 6.71 -4.75 4.95
N ARG A 14 6.87 -3.75 5.82
CA ARG A 14 5.73 -3.03 6.43
C ARG A 14 5.07 -2.08 5.42
N ALA A 15 3.74 -2.01 5.45
CA ALA A 15 2.96 -1.07 4.66
C ALA A 15 3.36 0.39 4.90
N ALA A 16 3.67 0.77 6.15
CA ALA A 16 4.15 2.10 6.50
C ALA A 16 5.52 2.42 5.86
N HIS A 17 6.41 1.43 5.72
CA HIS A 17 7.69 1.63 5.02
C HIS A 17 7.49 1.83 3.52
N LEU A 18 6.63 1.01 2.89
CA LEU A 18 6.34 1.18 1.47
C LEU A 18 5.68 2.53 1.18
N LYS A 19 4.76 3.01 2.03
CA LYS A 19 4.19 4.36 1.93
C LYS A 19 5.29 5.43 1.89
N LYS A 20 6.27 5.35 2.79
CA LYS A 20 7.39 6.30 2.85
C LYS A 20 8.22 6.28 1.56
N ASP A 21 8.50 5.10 1.03
CA ASP A 21 9.32 4.95 -0.18
C ASP A 21 8.55 5.45 -1.43
N LEU A 22 7.24 5.20 -1.52
CA LEU A 22 6.37 5.74 -2.57
C LEU A 22 6.34 7.27 -2.58
N ARG A 23 6.32 7.89 -1.39
CA ARG A 23 6.42 9.36 -1.27
C ARG A 23 7.75 9.87 -1.82
N TYR A 24 8.88 9.24 -1.48
CA TYR A 24 10.18 9.63 -2.02
C TYR A 24 10.29 9.42 -3.53
N ALA A 25 9.70 8.34 -4.05
CA ALA A 25 9.66 8.10 -5.49
C ALA A 25 8.91 9.23 -6.22
N LEU A 26 7.75 9.66 -5.71
CA LEU A 26 6.98 10.77 -6.28
C LEU A 26 7.70 12.12 -6.15
N GLU A 27 8.30 12.40 -4.99
CA GLU A 27 9.10 13.63 -4.80
C GLU A 27 10.27 13.71 -5.79
N THR A 28 10.94 12.58 -6.03
CA THR A 28 12.04 12.49 -6.99
C THR A 28 11.53 12.64 -8.43
N ALA A 29 10.44 11.96 -8.78
CA ALA A 29 9.84 12.03 -10.11
C ALA A 29 9.37 13.46 -10.45
N ASN A 30 8.78 14.16 -9.48
CA ASN A 30 8.39 15.56 -9.62
C ASN A 30 9.59 16.48 -9.91
N LYS A 31 10.74 16.27 -9.25
CA LYS A 31 11.98 17.03 -9.54
C LYS A 31 12.52 16.77 -10.94
N LEU A 32 12.30 15.58 -11.47
CA LEU A 32 12.77 15.16 -12.80
C LEU A 32 11.74 15.43 -13.92
N GLY A 33 10.54 15.94 -13.58
CA GLY A 33 9.46 16.11 -14.56
C GLY A 33 8.93 14.79 -15.13
N VAL A 34 9.07 13.68 -14.40
CA VAL A 34 8.62 12.34 -14.82
C VAL A 34 7.26 12.03 -14.20
N PRO A 35 6.19 11.85 -14.99
CA PRO A 35 4.87 11.52 -14.45
C PRO A 35 4.80 10.05 -14.01
N LEU A 36 4.38 9.80 -12.75
CA LEU A 36 4.17 8.47 -12.18
C LEU A 36 2.74 8.29 -11.63
N PRO A 37 1.69 8.31 -12.47
CA PRO A 37 0.31 8.26 -12.00
C PRO A 37 -0.03 6.97 -11.24
N GLY A 38 0.52 5.82 -11.66
CA GLY A 38 0.34 4.56 -10.93
C GLY A 38 0.92 4.60 -9.52
N THR A 39 2.09 5.23 -9.35
CA THR A 39 2.72 5.43 -8.04
C THR A 39 1.90 6.37 -7.16
N ALA A 40 1.32 7.43 -7.73
CA ALA A 40 0.43 8.35 -7.02
C ALA A 40 -0.81 7.63 -6.47
N ILE A 41 -1.48 6.83 -7.30
CA ILE A 41 -2.62 6.01 -6.86
C ILE A 41 -2.19 5.03 -5.77
N THR A 42 -1.03 4.38 -5.95
CA THR A 42 -0.50 3.45 -4.96
C THR A 42 -0.24 4.15 -3.63
N LEU A 43 0.36 5.35 -3.62
CA LEU A 43 0.57 6.12 -2.39
C LEU A 43 -0.75 6.38 -1.66
N GLU A 44 -1.81 6.75 -2.36
CA GLU A 44 -3.12 6.99 -1.74
C GLU A 44 -3.75 5.71 -1.15
N LEU A 45 -3.60 4.57 -1.82
CA LEU A 45 -4.02 3.29 -1.27
C LEU A 45 -3.27 2.96 0.03
N TYR A 46 -1.96 3.20 0.09
CA TYR A 46 -1.18 2.98 1.30
C TYR A 46 -1.43 4.06 2.37
N ASN A 47 -1.81 5.29 2.00
CA ASN A 47 -2.31 6.28 2.96
C ASN A 47 -3.57 5.78 3.65
N ALA A 48 -4.55 5.30 2.89
CA ALA A 48 -5.79 4.75 3.44
C ALA A 48 -5.53 3.50 4.31
N LEU A 49 -4.65 2.60 3.86
CA LEU A 49 -4.28 1.40 4.61
C LEU A 49 -3.63 1.74 5.97
N VAL A 50 -2.69 2.68 5.99
CA VAL A 50 -2.04 3.13 7.23
C VAL A 50 -3.02 3.85 8.15
N ALA A 51 -3.90 4.70 7.60
CA ALA A 51 -4.93 5.39 8.38
C ALA A 51 -5.91 4.43 9.07
N LYS A 52 -6.08 3.22 8.53
CA LYS A 52 -6.86 2.12 9.13
C LYS A 52 -6.09 1.31 10.19
N GLY A 53 -4.90 1.75 10.60
CA GLY A 53 -4.08 1.07 11.61
C GLY A 53 -3.35 -0.17 11.08
N LEU A 54 -3.34 -0.41 9.77
CA LEU A 54 -2.66 -1.56 9.16
C LEU A 54 -1.22 -1.26 8.72
N GLY A 55 -0.62 -0.17 9.21
CA GLY A 55 0.72 0.27 8.84
C GLY A 55 1.83 -0.71 9.20
N ASP A 56 1.70 -1.42 10.32
CA ASP A 56 2.66 -2.44 10.76
C ASP A 56 2.47 -3.81 10.10
N LYS A 57 1.40 -3.99 9.34
CA LYS A 57 1.19 -5.21 8.55
C LYS A 57 2.02 -5.20 7.28
N GLY A 58 2.12 -6.36 6.66
CA GLY A 58 2.81 -6.52 5.39
C GLY A 58 2.17 -5.71 4.27
N THR A 59 2.91 -5.41 3.21
CA THR A 59 2.38 -4.75 2.00
C THR A 59 1.16 -5.47 1.43
N GLN A 60 1.08 -6.79 1.63
CA GLN A 60 -0.05 -7.59 1.23
C GLN A 60 -1.36 -7.29 1.97
N ALA A 61 -1.33 -6.56 3.09
CA ALA A 61 -2.52 -6.11 3.81
C ALA A 61 -3.38 -5.14 2.98
N LEU A 62 -2.85 -4.63 1.86
CA LEU A 62 -3.63 -3.91 0.86
C LEU A 62 -4.84 -4.71 0.34
N LEU A 63 -4.79 -6.04 0.35
CA LEU A 63 -5.93 -6.88 -0.01
C LEU A 63 -7.16 -6.60 0.88
N ARG A 64 -6.97 -6.33 2.17
CA ARG A 64 -8.07 -5.96 3.08
C ARG A 64 -8.76 -4.68 2.67
N LEU A 65 -7.99 -3.68 2.23
CA LEU A 65 -8.54 -2.44 1.70
C LEU A 65 -9.36 -2.71 0.45
N TYR A 66 -8.91 -3.57 -0.46
CA TYR A 66 -9.68 -3.93 -1.65
C TYR A 66 -10.96 -4.71 -1.33
N HIS A 67 -10.92 -5.63 -0.36
CA HIS A 67 -12.12 -6.33 0.10
C HIS A 67 -13.17 -5.33 0.62
N GLU A 68 -12.75 -4.38 1.47
CA GLU A 68 -13.62 -3.33 1.99
C GLU A 68 -14.21 -2.46 0.86
N LEU A 69 -13.37 -1.96 -0.05
CA LEU A 69 -13.80 -1.13 -1.19
C LEU A 69 -14.76 -1.87 -2.14
N SER A 70 -14.63 -3.19 -2.23
CA SER A 70 -15.46 -4.03 -3.11
C SER A 70 -16.70 -4.60 -2.42
N GLY A 71 -16.91 -4.31 -1.13
CA GLY A 71 -18.00 -4.88 -0.34
C GLY A 71 -17.88 -6.40 -0.09
N ILE A 72 -16.69 -6.97 -0.30
CA ILE A 72 -16.41 -8.40 -0.04
C ILE A 72 -16.03 -8.53 1.43
N LYS A 73 -16.76 -9.37 2.18
CA LYS A 73 -16.41 -9.71 3.57
C LYS A 73 -15.33 -10.81 3.58
N GLU A 74 -14.31 -10.64 4.42
CA GLU A 74 -13.34 -11.71 4.75
C GLU A 74 -14.01 -12.88 5.47
#